data_AF-A0A416ZL80-F1
#
_entry.id   AF-A0A416ZL80-F1
#
_cell.length_a   1.000
_cell.length_b   1.000
_cell.length_c   1.000
_cell.angle_alpha   90.00
_cell.angle_beta   90.00
_cell.angle_gamma   90.00
#
_symmetry.space_group_name_H-M   'P 1'
#
loop_
_entity.id
_entity.type
_entity.pdbx_description
1 polymer ?
#
loop_
_entity_poly.entity_id
_entity_poly.type
_entity_poly.pdbx_seq_one_letter_code
_entity_poly.pdbx_strand_id
1 'polypeptide(L)'
;MSITNYWFQLIWLLTVGMVLAISLPKKQEIVMGRIEERWQIAPAVLLVVPYILAATLRSDNFGDTYAYRSVFREAPSKIAALPLYLEGIKKDKGFSVLIVIIKALIGNSPILFFMFIATVQMLCMAFIYRKYSENYWMSIFVFVAGTDYMSWCHNGIRQFLAIAIIMAGFPLLLKRKYIPLIAIILLGATFHASALLMIPIIFIVQGKAWNKKSVLCILGCILILIFNIFFHLSFYNFLNVSLA
;
A
#
# COMPACT_ATOMS: atom_id res chain seq x y z
N MET A 1 -6.77 24.10 0.16
CA MET A 1 -8.08 23.54 0.56
C MET A 1 -7.84 22.09 0.95
N SER A 2 -8.08 21.71 2.21
CA SER A 2 -7.93 20.33 2.70
C SER A 2 -9.30 19.68 2.83
N ILE A 3 -9.48 18.47 2.31
CA ILE A 3 -10.72 17.72 2.50
C ILE A 3 -10.74 17.16 3.92
N THR A 4 -11.68 17.63 4.74
CA THR A 4 -11.89 17.16 6.13
C THR A 4 -13.10 16.26 6.28
N ASN A 5 -13.97 16.17 5.26
CA ASN A 5 -15.17 15.35 5.27
C ASN A 5 -15.00 14.13 4.36
N TYR A 6 -14.87 12.96 4.99
CA TYR A 6 -14.66 11.68 4.30
C TYR A 6 -15.97 10.96 3.93
N TRP A 7 -17.14 11.44 4.38
CA TRP A 7 -18.43 10.84 4.03
C TRP A 7 -18.68 10.80 2.52
N PHE A 8 -18.17 11.80 1.80
CA PHE A 8 -18.24 11.84 0.34
C PHE A 8 -17.58 10.63 -0.32
N GLN A 9 -16.51 10.07 0.28
CA GLN A 9 -15.84 8.89 -0.26
C GLN A 9 -16.74 7.65 -0.19
N LEU A 10 -17.42 7.46 0.94
CA LEU A 10 -18.39 6.36 1.10
C LEU A 10 -19.63 6.57 0.22
N ILE A 11 -20.15 7.80 0.15
CA ILE A 11 -21.29 8.12 -0.71
C ILE A 11 -20.95 7.83 -2.18
N TRP A 12 -19.79 8.28 -2.67
CA TRP A 12 -19.31 7.99 -4.02
C TRP A 12 -19.25 6.48 -4.29
N LEU A 13 -18.71 5.72 -3.34
CA LEU A 13 -18.56 4.28 -3.48
C LEU A 13 -19.89 3.54 -3.50
N LEU A 14 -20.84 3.95 -2.65
CA LEU A 14 -22.16 3.32 -2.56
C LEU A 14 -23.09 3.72 -3.71
N THR A 15 -22.94 4.94 -4.24
CA THR A 15 -23.78 5.44 -5.33
C THR A 15 -23.17 5.13 -6.69
N VAL A 16 -22.11 5.83 -7.08
CA VAL A 16 -21.43 5.67 -8.38
C VAL A 16 -20.83 4.29 -8.50
N GLY A 17 -20.23 3.74 -7.43
CA GLY A 17 -19.73 2.37 -7.46
C GLY A 17 -20.82 1.32 -7.75
N MET A 18 -22.02 1.47 -7.16
CA MET A 18 -23.15 0.58 -7.44
C MET A 18 -23.67 0.75 -8.87
N VAL A 19 -23.80 2.00 -9.35
CA VAL A 19 -24.23 2.28 -10.73
C VAL A 19 -23.25 1.66 -11.73
N LEU A 20 -21.94 1.84 -11.54
CA LEU A 20 -20.91 1.24 -12.38
C LEU A 20 -20.94 -0.29 -12.32
N ALA A 21 -21.23 -0.87 -11.14
CA ALA A 21 -21.31 -2.32 -10.95
C ALA A 21 -22.46 -2.99 -11.71
N ILE A 22 -23.62 -2.30 -11.77
CA ILE A 22 -24.86 -2.83 -12.35
C ILE A 22 -24.97 -2.47 -13.84
N SER A 23 -24.59 -1.25 -14.21
CA SER A 23 -24.93 -0.68 -15.52
C SER A 23 -23.90 -0.94 -16.59
N LEU A 24 -22.64 -1.22 -16.23
CA LEU A 24 -21.57 -1.38 -17.20
C LEU A 24 -21.26 -2.86 -17.49
N PRO A 25 -21.11 -3.23 -18.77
CA PRO A 25 -20.82 -4.60 -19.15
C PRO A 25 -19.45 -5.03 -18.61
N LYS A 26 -19.40 -6.25 -18.07
CA LYS A 26 -18.15 -6.89 -17.66
C LYS A 26 -17.41 -7.41 -18.89
N LYS A 27 -16.09 -7.54 -18.76
CA LYS A 27 -15.21 -8.13 -19.76
C LYS A 27 -14.81 -9.53 -19.32
N GLN A 28 -14.85 -10.48 -20.25
CA GLN A 28 -14.29 -11.81 -20.02
C GLN A 28 -12.76 -11.76 -20.09
N GLU A 29 -12.10 -12.27 -19.05
CA GLU A 29 -10.64 -12.38 -18.99
C GLU A 29 -10.24 -13.76 -18.48
N ILE A 30 -9.10 -14.27 -18.95
CA ILE A 30 -8.54 -15.53 -18.44
C ILE A 30 -7.76 -15.22 -17.17
N VAL A 31 -8.24 -15.73 -16.04
CA VAL A 31 -7.60 -15.59 -14.72
C VAL A 31 -7.33 -16.98 -14.17
N MET A 32 -6.06 -17.29 -13.92
CA MET A 32 -5.63 -18.62 -13.40
C MET A 32 -6.16 -19.80 -14.24
N GLY A 33 -6.25 -19.64 -15.55
CA GLY A 33 -6.71 -20.69 -16.48
C GLY A 33 -8.23 -20.84 -16.59
N ARG A 34 -9.02 -19.97 -15.94
CA ARG A 34 -10.48 -19.93 -16.04
C ARG A 34 -10.94 -18.66 -16.73
N ILE A 35 -12.03 -18.76 -17.50
CA ILE A 35 -12.71 -17.59 -18.06
C ILE A 35 -13.56 -16.98 -16.96
N GLU A 36 -13.32 -15.70 -16.70
CA GLU A 36 -13.87 -14.99 -15.57
C GLU A 36 -14.40 -13.63 -16.02
N GLU A 37 -15.55 -13.21 -15.49
CA GLU A 37 -16.08 -11.87 -15.75
C GLU A 37 -15.46 -10.85 -14.80
N ARG A 38 -14.84 -9.80 -15.35
CA ARG A 38 -14.20 -8.73 -14.59
C ARG A 38 -14.69 -7.37 -15.04
N TRP A 39 -14.60 -6.39 -14.14
CA TRP A 39 -14.88 -5.00 -14.49
C TRP A 39 -14.01 -4.55 -15.67
N GLN A 40 -14.47 -3.62 -16.48
CA GLN A 40 -13.59 -2.97 -17.47
C GLN A 40 -12.56 -2.08 -16.77
N ILE A 41 -11.46 -1.76 -17.47
CA ILE A 41 -10.38 -0.95 -16.90
C ILE A 41 -10.88 0.47 -16.59
N ALA A 42 -11.57 1.11 -17.54
CA ALA A 42 -12.05 2.48 -17.38
C ALA A 42 -12.95 2.68 -16.14
N PRO A 43 -14.02 1.90 -15.90
CA PRO A 43 -14.83 2.06 -14.70
C PRO A 43 -14.10 1.69 -13.40
N ALA A 44 -13.17 0.73 -13.44
CA ALA A 44 -12.34 0.42 -12.28
C ALA A 44 -11.44 1.61 -11.90
N VAL A 45 -10.79 2.23 -12.89
CA VAL A 45 -9.96 3.42 -12.67
C VAL A 45 -10.83 4.59 -12.22
N LEU A 46 -11.97 4.85 -12.88
CA LEU A 46 -12.89 5.92 -12.53
C LEU A 46 -13.34 5.83 -11.06
N LEU A 47 -13.65 4.62 -10.58
CA LEU A 47 -14.08 4.42 -9.20
C LEU A 47 -13.03 4.91 -8.19
N VAL A 48 -11.73 4.75 -8.48
CA VAL A 48 -10.65 5.12 -7.56
C VAL A 48 -10.17 6.58 -7.69
N VAL A 49 -10.60 7.33 -8.70
CA VAL A 49 -10.15 8.71 -8.94
C VAL A 49 -10.40 9.65 -7.75
N PRO A 50 -11.58 9.70 -7.11
CA PRO A 50 -11.81 10.62 -5.99
C PRO A 50 -10.89 10.37 -4.80
N TYR A 51 -10.43 9.13 -4.61
CA TYR A 51 -9.48 8.76 -3.58
C TYR A 51 -8.07 9.26 -3.91
N ILE A 52 -7.67 9.24 -5.19
CA ILE A 52 -6.41 9.86 -5.61
C ILE A 52 -6.45 11.37 -5.34
N LEU A 53 -7.57 12.03 -5.68
CA LEU A 53 -7.76 13.46 -5.45
C LEU A 53 -7.79 13.82 -3.95
N ALA A 54 -8.51 13.03 -3.14
CA ALA A 54 -8.56 13.23 -1.70
C ALA A 54 -7.18 13.06 -1.04
N ALA A 55 -6.44 12.04 -1.44
CA ALA A 55 -5.06 11.86 -0.98
C ALA A 55 -4.13 12.95 -1.51
N THR A 56 -4.36 13.51 -2.69
CA THR A 56 -3.55 14.61 -3.21
C THR A 56 -3.70 15.88 -2.36
N LEU A 57 -4.94 16.18 -1.96
CA LEU A 57 -5.31 17.39 -1.21
C LEU A 57 -5.35 17.16 0.31
N ARG A 58 -4.61 16.17 0.80
CA ARG A 58 -4.55 15.80 2.22
C ARG A 58 -4.06 16.96 3.10
N SER A 59 -4.54 16.97 4.35
CA SER A 59 -3.99 17.84 5.42
C SER A 59 -2.76 17.21 6.05
N ASP A 60 -1.96 18.03 6.73
CA ASP A 60 -0.75 17.57 7.43
C ASP A 60 -1.05 16.88 8.78
N ASN A 61 -2.30 16.93 9.24
CA ASN A 61 -2.71 16.47 10.57
C ASN A 61 -3.00 14.96 10.65
N PHE A 62 -2.74 14.20 9.58
CA PHE A 62 -3.04 12.77 9.53
C PHE A 62 -1.79 11.91 9.33
N GLY A 63 -1.50 11.06 10.31
CA GLY A 63 -0.37 10.13 10.29
C GLY A 63 0.96 10.84 10.02
N ASP A 64 1.83 10.18 9.28
CA ASP A 64 3.17 10.69 8.91
C ASP A 64 3.15 11.78 7.81
N THR A 65 1.99 12.34 7.43
CA THR A 65 1.87 13.26 6.28
C THR A 65 2.81 14.48 6.39
N TYR A 66 2.83 15.14 7.54
CA TYR A 66 3.71 16.28 7.79
C TYR A 66 5.19 15.91 7.57
N ALA A 67 5.61 14.76 8.13
CA ALA A 67 6.98 14.28 7.99
C ALA A 67 7.34 14.02 6.52
N TYR A 68 6.46 13.38 5.74
CA TYR A 68 6.69 13.17 4.31
C TYR A 68 6.79 14.48 3.53
N ARG A 69 5.98 15.48 3.88
CA ARG A 69 6.06 16.80 3.25
C ARG A 69 7.39 17.49 3.57
N SER A 70 7.85 17.42 4.81
CA SER A 70 9.15 17.99 5.23
C SER A 70 10.29 17.31 4.48
N VAL A 71 10.34 15.97 4.50
CA VAL A 71 11.37 15.20 3.80
C VAL A 71 11.39 15.52 2.30
N PHE A 72 10.23 15.62 1.65
CA PHE A 72 10.17 16.03 0.24
C PHE A 72 10.71 17.46 0.02
N ARG A 73 10.36 18.42 0.89
CA ARG A 73 10.82 19.80 0.79
C ARG A 73 12.31 19.96 1.04
N GLU A 74 12.89 19.14 1.90
CA GLU A 74 14.32 19.15 2.24
C GLU A 74 15.18 18.37 1.23
N ALA A 75 14.60 17.40 0.53
CA ALA A 75 15.34 16.60 -0.45
C ALA A 75 15.95 17.45 -1.58
N PRO A 76 17.10 17.06 -2.14
CA PRO A 76 17.69 17.75 -3.29
C PRO A 76 16.75 17.77 -4.51
N SER A 77 16.79 18.85 -5.28
CA SER A 77 16.07 18.97 -6.56
C SER A 77 16.90 18.53 -7.78
N LYS A 78 18.15 18.12 -7.59
CA LYS A 78 19.06 17.70 -8.66
C LYS A 78 19.53 16.27 -8.42
N ILE A 79 19.42 15.42 -9.44
CA ILE A 79 19.88 14.02 -9.39
C ILE A 79 21.39 13.93 -9.09
N ALA A 80 22.18 14.90 -9.55
CA ALA A 80 23.62 14.96 -9.27
C ALA A 80 23.96 15.05 -7.78
N ALA A 81 23.05 15.53 -6.92
CA ALA A 81 23.26 15.60 -5.47
C ALA A 81 22.91 14.30 -4.74
N LEU A 82 22.42 13.28 -5.46
CA LEU A 82 21.94 12.04 -4.88
C LEU A 82 23.03 11.24 -4.11
N PRO A 83 24.28 11.08 -4.60
CA PRO A 83 25.31 10.33 -3.88
C PRO A 83 25.56 10.88 -2.47
N LEU A 84 25.82 12.19 -2.37
CA LEU A 84 26.06 12.88 -1.10
C LEU A 84 24.82 12.85 -0.19
N TYR A 85 23.63 13.04 -0.77
CA TYR A 85 22.38 12.97 -0.01
C TYR A 85 22.19 11.58 0.63
N LEU A 86 22.49 10.50 -0.09
CA LEU A 86 22.29 9.13 0.38
C LEU A 86 23.29 8.70 1.48
N GLU A 87 24.39 9.40 1.68
CA GLU A 87 25.30 9.17 2.81
C GLU A 87 24.63 9.51 4.15
N GLY A 88 23.79 10.55 4.17
CA GLY A 88 23.01 10.93 5.34
C GLY A 88 21.78 10.06 5.60
N ILE A 89 21.35 9.25 4.62
CA ILE A 89 20.13 8.43 4.71
C ILE A 89 20.46 7.04 5.28
N LYS A 90 19.97 6.76 6.48
CA LYS A 90 20.20 5.48 7.17
C LYS A 90 19.22 4.36 6.81
N LYS A 91 18.01 4.70 6.36
CA LYS A 91 16.93 3.75 6.05
C LYS A 91 16.17 4.13 4.79
N ASP A 92 15.48 3.16 4.20
CA ASP A 92 14.55 3.37 3.08
C ASP A 92 15.19 4.17 1.92
N LYS A 93 16.44 3.83 1.57
CA LYS A 93 17.22 4.55 0.54
C LYS A 93 16.50 4.58 -0.82
N GLY A 94 15.81 3.50 -1.20
CA GLY A 94 15.02 3.45 -2.44
C GLY A 94 13.90 4.49 -2.46
N PHE A 95 13.23 4.70 -1.32
CA PHE A 95 12.23 5.76 -1.19
C PHE A 95 12.85 7.16 -1.28
N SER A 96 14.02 7.36 -0.68
CA SER A 96 14.75 8.63 -0.76
C SER A 96 15.20 8.96 -2.19
N VAL A 97 15.67 7.95 -2.94
CA VAL A 97 15.97 8.08 -4.38
C VAL A 97 14.72 8.49 -5.15
N LEU A 98 13.58 7.83 -4.92
CA LEU A 98 12.33 8.18 -5.58
C LEU A 98 11.91 9.63 -5.30
N ILE A 99 12.01 10.10 -4.05
CA ILE A 99 11.71 11.49 -3.70
C ILE A 99 12.55 12.47 -4.53
N VAL A 100 13.86 12.24 -4.63
CA VAL A 100 14.77 13.12 -5.39
C VAL A 100 14.43 13.10 -6.88
N ILE A 101 14.15 11.93 -7.45
CA ILE A 101 13.75 11.80 -8.86
C ILE A 101 12.46 12.57 -9.12
N ILE A 102 11.43 12.36 -8.29
CA ILE A 102 10.15 13.05 -8.43
C ILE A 102 10.35 14.56 -8.34
N LYS A 103 11.08 15.04 -7.32
CA LYS A 103 11.34 16.46 -7.12
C LYS A 103 12.15 17.09 -8.27
N ALA A 104 13.09 16.36 -8.84
CA ALA A 104 13.85 16.82 -10.00
C ALA A 104 12.97 16.99 -11.24
N LEU A 105 11.91 16.19 -11.38
CA LEU A 105 11.00 16.26 -12.53
C LEU A 105 9.91 17.32 -12.37
N ILE A 106 9.33 17.46 -11.17
CA ILE A 106 8.13 18.31 -10.95
C ILE A 106 8.42 19.57 -10.13
N GLY A 107 9.66 19.77 -9.69
CA GLY A 107 10.05 20.84 -8.79
C GLY A 107 9.55 20.62 -7.34
N ASN A 108 9.60 21.69 -6.54
CA ASN A 108 9.24 21.64 -5.12
C ASN A 108 7.71 21.72 -4.89
N SER A 109 6.96 20.77 -5.46
CA SER A 109 5.51 20.67 -5.31
C SER A 109 5.12 19.41 -4.53
N PRO A 110 4.90 19.50 -3.20
CA PRO A 110 4.45 18.36 -2.41
C PRO A 110 3.07 17.83 -2.84
N ILE A 111 2.21 18.68 -3.42
CA ILE A 111 0.90 18.28 -3.93
C ILE A 111 1.07 17.29 -5.07
N LEU A 112 1.94 17.61 -6.05
CA LEU A 112 2.21 16.71 -7.17
C LEU A 112 2.97 15.45 -6.73
N PHE A 113 3.83 15.54 -5.71
CA PHE A 113 4.45 14.37 -5.08
C PHE A 113 3.39 13.42 -4.47
N PHE A 114 2.47 13.94 -3.66
CA PHE A 114 1.40 13.13 -3.08
C PHE A 114 0.42 12.60 -4.13
N MET A 115 0.16 13.36 -5.19
CA MET A 115 -0.62 12.89 -6.34
C MET A 115 0.04 11.69 -7.01
N PHE A 116 1.35 11.76 -7.27
CA PHE A 116 2.10 10.65 -7.87
C PHE A 116 2.02 9.40 -7.01
N ILE A 117 2.32 9.52 -5.71
CA ILE A 117 2.30 8.38 -4.77
C ILE A 117 0.90 7.77 -4.67
N ALA A 118 -0.13 8.61 -4.48
CA ALA A 118 -1.52 8.14 -4.39
C ALA A 118 -1.98 7.48 -5.69
N THR A 119 -1.57 8.00 -6.85
CA THR A 119 -1.89 7.41 -8.16
C THR A 119 -1.27 6.01 -8.28
N VAL A 120 0.02 5.87 -7.99
CA VAL A 120 0.71 4.56 -8.05
C VAL A 120 0.01 3.54 -7.14
N GLN A 121 -0.28 3.92 -5.90
CA GLN A 121 -0.89 3.04 -4.91
C GLN A 121 -2.34 2.66 -5.28
N MET A 122 -3.17 3.64 -5.62
CA MET A 122 -4.57 3.40 -5.95
C MET A 122 -4.74 2.64 -7.26
N LEU A 123 -3.92 2.91 -8.29
CA LEU A 123 -3.96 2.15 -9.53
C LEU A 123 -3.45 0.72 -9.33
N CYS A 124 -2.42 0.52 -8.52
CA CYS A 124 -1.97 -0.82 -8.14
C CYS A 124 -3.13 -1.63 -7.54
N MET A 125 -3.83 -1.07 -6.55
CA MET A 125 -4.97 -1.73 -5.92
C MET A 125 -6.14 -1.93 -6.89
N ALA A 126 -6.46 -0.92 -7.71
CA ALA A 126 -7.51 -1.02 -8.72
C ALA A 126 -7.24 -2.17 -9.69
N PHE A 127 -6.03 -2.30 -10.22
CA PHE A 127 -5.70 -3.35 -11.17
C PHE A 127 -5.62 -4.74 -10.54
N ILE A 128 -5.06 -4.86 -9.33
CA ILE A 128 -4.98 -6.14 -8.63
C ILE A 128 -6.37 -6.64 -8.26
N TYR A 129 -7.20 -5.82 -7.61
CA TYR A 129 -8.55 -6.23 -7.26
C TYR A 129 -9.41 -6.48 -8.49
N ARG A 130 -9.31 -5.64 -9.53
CA ARG A 130 -10.05 -5.86 -10.78
C ARG A 130 -9.72 -7.21 -11.40
N LYS A 131 -8.45 -7.63 -11.37
CA LYS A 131 -8.02 -8.86 -12.04
C LYS A 131 -8.28 -10.11 -11.19
N TYR A 132 -8.01 -10.03 -9.89
CA TYR A 132 -7.93 -11.21 -9.02
C TYR A 132 -9.07 -11.35 -8.02
N SER A 133 -9.88 -10.31 -7.80
CA SER A 133 -11.09 -10.43 -6.97
C SER A 133 -12.29 -10.87 -7.80
N GLU A 134 -13.14 -11.69 -7.20
CA GLU A 134 -14.45 -12.06 -7.76
C GLU A 134 -15.41 -10.85 -7.78
N ASN A 135 -15.32 -9.99 -6.76
CA ASN A 135 -16.16 -8.80 -6.63
C ASN A 135 -15.30 -7.55 -6.37
N TYR A 136 -14.97 -6.85 -7.46
CA TYR A 136 -14.17 -5.63 -7.43
C TYR A 136 -14.76 -4.53 -6.54
N TRP A 137 -16.06 -4.24 -6.69
CA TRP A 137 -16.72 -3.19 -5.91
C TRP A 137 -16.69 -3.48 -4.42
N MET A 138 -16.98 -4.72 -4.02
CA MET A 138 -16.89 -5.14 -2.62
C MET A 138 -15.46 -5.04 -2.08
N SER A 139 -14.45 -5.41 -2.87
CA SER A 139 -13.05 -5.27 -2.45
C SER A 139 -12.65 -3.81 -2.22
N ILE A 140 -13.06 -2.89 -3.10
CA ILE A 140 -12.84 -1.45 -2.90
C ILE A 140 -13.66 -0.93 -1.70
N PHE A 141 -14.88 -1.42 -1.51
CA PHE A 141 -15.70 -1.11 -0.33
C PHE A 141 -15.00 -1.45 0.96
N VAL A 142 -14.55 -2.70 1.13
CA VAL A 142 -13.85 -3.12 2.34
C VAL A 142 -12.55 -2.32 2.53
N PHE A 143 -11.79 -2.07 1.46
CA PHE A 143 -10.56 -1.29 1.50
C PHE A 143 -10.76 0.16 1.97
N VAL A 144 -11.89 0.78 1.59
CA VAL A 144 -12.21 2.16 1.98
C VAL A 144 -12.86 2.20 3.36
N ALA A 145 -13.88 1.37 3.59
CA ALA A 145 -14.63 1.32 4.85
C ALA A 145 -13.75 0.85 6.03
N GLY A 146 -12.82 -0.08 5.77
CA GLY A 146 -11.81 -0.53 6.73
C GLY A 146 -10.69 0.49 6.96
N THR A 147 -10.74 1.66 6.30
CA THR A 147 -9.73 2.73 6.37
C THR A 147 -8.34 2.35 5.85
N ASP A 148 -8.17 1.19 5.23
CA ASP A 148 -6.91 0.75 4.63
C ASP A 148 -6.42 1.75 3.58
N TYR A 149 -7.33 2.32 2.78
CA TYR A 149 -7.02 3.41 1.87
C TYR A 149 -6.26 4.58 2.55
N MET A 150 -6.66 4.96 3.76
CA MET A 150 -6.01 6.05 4.50
C MET A 150 -4.59 5.65 4.90
N SER A 151 -4.41 4.43 5.39
CA SER A 151 -3.11 3.87 5.70
C SER A 151 -2.21 3.84 4.46
N TRP A 152 -2.72 3.38 3.32
CA TRP A 152 -2.02 3.30 2.05
C TRP A 152 -1.54 4.66 1.58
N CYS A 153 -2.47 5.59 1.44
CA CYS A 153 -2.21 6.83 0.76
C CYS A 153 -1.65 7.91 1.68
N HIS A 154 -1.94 7.91 2.99
CA HIS A 154 -1.59 9.02 3.89
C HIS A 154 -0.49 8.67 4.90
N ASN A 155 -0.66 7.58 5.68
CA ASN A 155 0.20 7.31 6.84
C ASN A 155 1.44 6.45 6.47
N GLY A 156 1.22 5.33 5.79
CA GLY A 156 2.26 4.33 5.54
C GLY A 156 2.86 4.38 4.14
N ILE A 157 3.02 5.56 3.52
CA ILE A 157 3.31 5.60 2.07
C ILE A 157 4.58 4.82 1.67
N ARG A 158 5.60 4.77 2.55
CA ARG A 158 6.82 3.96 2.34
C ARG A 158 6.53 2.46 2.27
N GLN A 159 5.86 1.92 3.29
CA GLN A 159 5.53 0.50 3.37
C GLN A 159 4.54 0.08 2.27
N PHE A 160 3.56 0.92 1.96
CA PHE A 160 2.54 0.58 0.96
C PHE A 160 3.04 0.77 -0.47
N LEU A 161 4.01 1.65 -0.71
CA LEU A 161 4.73 1.67 -1.98
C LEU A 161 5.60 0.43 -2.17
N ALA A 162 6.25 -0.05 -1.10
CA ALA A 162 6.95 -1.35 -1.14
C ALA A 162 5.98 -2.50 -1.45
N ILE A 163 4.78 -2.50 -0.85
CA ILE A 163 3.73 -3.49 -1.17
C ILE A 163 3.27 -3.36 -2.63
N ALA A 164 3.08 -2.14 -3.15
CA ALA A 164 2.71 -1.93 -4.55
C ALA A 164 3.75 -2.51 -5.53
N ILE A 165 5.04 -2.37 -5.22
CA ILE A 165 6.14 -2.99 -5.98
C ILE A 165 6.02 -4.52 -5.93
N ILE A 166 5.82 -5.11 -4.75
CA ILE A 166 5.65 -6.57 -4.59
C ILE A 166 4.42 -7.09 -5.33
N MET A 167 3.31 -6.33 -5.29
CA MET A 167 2.07 -6.67 -5.98
C MET A 167 2.22 -6.66 -7.51
N ALA A 168 3.10 -5.83 -8.08
CA ALA A 168 3.44 -5.93 -9.50
C ALA A 168 4.04 -7.30 -9.86
N GLY A 169 4.71 -7.95 -8.90
CA GLY A 169 5.23 -9.32 -9.00
C GLY A 169 4.20 -10.42 -8.71
N PHE A 170 2.96 -10.11 -8.33
CA PHE A 170 1.94 -11.11 -7.98
C PHE A 170 1.71 -12.20 -9.05
N PRO A 171 1.72 -11.92 -10.37
CA PRO A 171 1.62 -12.97 -11.37
C PRO A 171 2.77 -14.00 -11.32
N LEU A 172 3.96 -13.59 -10.85
CA LEU A 172 5.11 -14.49 -10.66
C LEU A 172 4.89 -15.43 -9.49
N LEU A 173 4.24 -14.95 -8.41
CA LEU A 173 3.82 -15.78 -7.28
C LEU A 173 2.87 -16.89 -7.74
N LEU A 174 1.86 -16.55 -8.54
CA LEU A 174 0.91 -17.52 -9.08
C LEU A 174 1.57 -18.56 -9.99
N LYS A 175 2.58 -18.15 -10.76
CA LYS A 175 3.37 -19.02 -11.64
C LYS A 175 4.54 -19.70 -10.93
N ARG A 176 4.69 -19.54 -9.60
CA ARG A 176 5.80 -20.07 -8.79
C ARG A 176 7.19 -19.69 -9.31
N LYS A 177 7.32 -18.53 -9.96
CA LYS A 177 8.60 -17.98 -10.42
C LYS A 177 9.27 -17.22 -9.27
N TYR A 178 9.86 -17.96 -8.33
CA TYR A 178 10.35 -17.39 -7.06
C TYR A 178 11.58 -16.48 -7.23
N ILE A 179 12.53 -16.83 -8.10
CA ILE A 179 13.74 -16.02 -8.30
C ILE A 179 13.41 -14.57 -8.70
N PRO A 180 12.66 -14.31 -9.78
CA PRO A 180 12.30 -12.93 -10.13
C PRO A 180 11.38 -12.28 -9.11
N LEU A 181 10.55 -13.06 -8.39
CA LEU A 181 9.72 -12.52 -7.30
C LEU A 181 10.56 -12.04 -6.11
N ILE A 182 11.58 -12.81 -5.71
CA ILE A 182 12.51 -12.43 -4.64
C ILE A 182 13.26 -11.15 -5.03
N ALA A 183 13.69 -11.02 -6.28
CA ALA A 183 14.31 -9.77 -6.76
C ALA A 183 13.37 -8.55 -6.60
N ILE A 184 12.08 -8.71 -6.90
CA ILE A 184 11.06 -7.66 -6.68
C ILE A 184 10.87 -7.38 -5.18
N ILE A 185 10.86 -8.41 -4.33
CA ILE A 185 10.76 -8.23 -2.87
C ILE A 185 11.97 -7.47 -2.32
N LEU A 186 13.18 -7.80 -2.78
CA LEU A 186 14.40 -7.09 -2.41
C LEU A 186 14.37 -5.63 -2.88
N LEU A 187 13.84 -5.37 -4.08
CA LEU A 187 13.58 -4.00 -4.54
C LEU A 187 12.60 -3.28 -3.60
N GLY A 188 11.49 -3.91 -3.24
CA GLY A 188 10.54 -3.38 -2.25
C GLY A 188 11.18 -3.12 -0.89
N ALA A 189 12.12 -3.96 -0.46
CA ALA A 189 12.87 -3.78 0.79
C ALA A 189 13.74 -2.53 0.81
N THR A 190 14.14 -2.00 -0.36
CA THR A 190 14.82 -0.70 -0.43
C THR A 190 13.91 0.49 -0.09
N PHE A 191 12.59 0.33 -0.24
CA PHE A 191 11.58 1.32 0.12
C PHE A 191 11.12 1.18 1.56
N HIS A 192 11.04 -0.05 2.04
CA HIS A 192 10.74 -0.34 3.43
C HIS A 192 11.16 -1.75 3.83
N ALA A 193 11.96 -1.88 4.89
CA ALA A 193 12.57 -3.15 5.28
C ALA A 193 11.58 -4.30 5.57
N SER A 194 10.35 -4.00 6.03
CA SER A 194 9.35 -5.04 6.33
C SER A 194 8.90 -5.83 5.09
N ALA A 195 9.17 -5.35 3.88
CA ALA A 195 9.00 -6.13 2.65
C ALA A 195 9.71 -7.49 2.69
N LEU A 196 10.83 -7.61 3.43
CA LEU A 196 11.56 -8.88 3.58
C LEU A 196 10.71 -9.98 4.23
N LEU A 197 9.68 -9.62 5.02
CA LEU A 197 8.72 -10.59 5.57
C LEU A 197 7.99 -11.35 4.46
N MET A 198 7.91 -10.80 3.24
CA MET A 198 7.28 -11.50 2.12
C MET A 198 8.09 -12.72 1.65
N ILE A 199 9.41 -12.79 1.89
CA ILE A 199 10.24 -13.91 1.45
C ILE A 199 9.76 -15.25 2.05
N PRO A 200 9.56 -15.40 3.38
CA PRO A 200 8.97 -16.63 3.91
C PRO A 200 7.48 -16.77 3.53
N ILE A 201 6.72 -15.67 3.49
CA ILE A 201 5.28 -15.71 3.21
C ILE A 201 4.98 -16.31 1.83
N ILE A 202 5.75 -16.00 0.79
CA ILE A 202 5.50 -16.53 -0.56
C ILE A 202 5.56 -18.06 -0.65
N PHE A 203 6.24 -18.73 0.28
CA PHE A 203 6.26 -20.20 0.38
C PHE A 203 5.13 -20.76 1.27
N ILE A 204 4.71 -20.01 2.30
CA ILE A 204 3.66 -20.40 3.24
C ILE A 204 2.27 -20.33 2.60
N VAL A 205 2.01 -19.30 1.79
CA VAL A 205 0.70 -19.05 1.16
C VAL A 205 0.38 -19.98 -0.01
N GLN A 206 1.26 -20.93 -0.31
CA GLN A 206 1.07 -21.89 -1.39
C GLN A 206 0.03 -22.96 -1.01
N GLY A 207 -0.95 -23.17 -1.88
CA GLY A 207 -1.97 -24.21 -1.74
C GLY A 207 -3.37 -23.64 -1.56
N LYS A 208 -4.27 -24.45 -0.99
CA LYS A 208 -5.63 -24.00 -0.69
C LYS A 208 -5.61 -22.94 0.41
N ALA A 209 -6.55 -21.99 0.33
CA ALA A 209 -6.83 -21.09 1.45
C ALA A 209 -7.07 -21.92 2.72
N TRP A 210 -6.63 -21.40 3.87
CA TRP A 210 -6.78 -22.07 5.18
C TRP A 210 -6.05 -23.43 5.29
N ASN A 211 -4.99 -23.65 4.51
CA ASN A 211 -4.15 -24.82 4.71
C ASN A 211 -3.41 -24.78 6.07
N LYS A 212 -2.94 -25.95 6.54
CA LYS A 212 -2.26 -26.09 7.84
C LYS A 212 -1.09 -25.11 8.01
N LYS A 213 -0.31 -24.85 6.96
CA LYS A 213 0.85 -23.91 7.02
C LYS A 213 0.38 -22.48 7.24
N SER A 214 -0.65 -22.04 6.50
CA SER A 214 -1.23 -20.71 6.64
C SER A 214 -1.91 -20.51 7.99
N VAL A 215 -2.67 -21.50 8.47
CA VAL A 215 -3.31 -21.45 9.80
C VAL A 215 -2.25 -21.40 10.91
N LEU A 216 -1.21 -22.24 10.84
CA LEU A 216 -0.14 -22.23 11.84
C LEU A 216 0.63 -20.90 11.84
N CYS A 217 0.86 -20.32 10.66
CA CYS A 217 1.47 -18.99 10.54
C CYS A 217 0.60 -17.91 11.19
N ILE A 218 -0.71 -17.91 10.95
CA ILE A 218 -1.66 -16.96 11.56
C ILE A 218 -1.64 -17.10 13.09
N LEU A 219 -1.74 -18.33 13.62
CA LEU A 219 -1.68 -18.59 15.05
C LEU A 219 -0.35 -18.13 15.65
N GLY A 220 0.77 -18.39 14.96
CA GLY A 220 2.09 -17.89 15.36
C GLY A 220 2.15 -16.37 15.46
N CYS A 221 1.61 -15.65 14.47
CA CYS A 221 1.52 -14.19 14.50
C CYS A 221 0.67 -13.69 15.68
N ILE A 222 -0.47 -14.33 15.95
CA ILE A 222 -1.34 -13.98 17.09
C ILE A 222 -0.61 -14.19 18.42
N LEU A 223 0.09 -15.32 18.58
CA LEU A 223 0.86 -15.62 19.80
C LEU A 223 1.98 -14.59 20.03
N ILE A 224 2.69 -14.19 18.99
CA ILE A 224 3.73 -13.15 19.07
C ILE A 224 3.11 -11.81 19.49
N LEU A 225 1.96 -11.44 18.93
CA LEU A 225 1.25 -10.20 19.31
C LEU A 225 0.81 -10.24 20.77
N ILE A 226 0.21 -11.34 21.21
CA ILE A 226 -0.21 -11.53 22.61
C ILE A 226 1.02 -11.43 23.53
N PHE A 227 2.10 -12.14 23.21
CA PHE A 227 3.34 -12.09 23.99
C PHE A 227 3.89 -10.67 24.09
N ASN A 228 3.91 -9.91 22.98
CA ASN A 228 4.40 -8.53 22.98
C ASN A 228 3.56 -7.62 23.88
N ILE A 229 2.23 -7.76 23.84
CA ILE A 229 1.31 -7.00 24.70
C ILE A 229 1.57 -7.33 26.18
N PHE A 230 1.63 -8.62 26.53
CA PHE A 230 1.89 -9.04 27.91
C PHE A 230 3.26 -8.57 28.41
N PHE A 231 4.30 -8.67 27.57
CA PHE A 231 5.63 -8.20 27.90
C PHE A 231 5.65 -6.69 28.17
N HIS A 232 5.04 -5.89 27.28
CA HIS A 232 4.94 -4.44 27.46
C HIS A 232 4.20 -4.06 28.74
N LEU A 233 3.08 -4.71 29.03
CA LEU A 233 2.29 -4.45 30.24
C LEU A 233 3.09 -4.81 31.51
N SER A 234 3.78 -5.95 31.48
CA SER A 234 4.60 -6.41 32.61
C SER A 234 5.78 -5.46 32.86
N PHE A 235 6.44 -5.01 31.79
CA PHE A 235 7.54 -4.06 31.86
C PHE A 235 7.08 -2.67 32.35
N TYR A 236 5.92 -2.20 31.88
CA TYR A 236 5.31 -0.96 32.36
C TYR A 236 5.00 -1.01 33.85
N ASN A 237 4.41 -2.11 34.32
CA ASN A 237 4.14 -2.32 35.75
C ASN A 237 5.43 -2.37 36.59
N PHE A 238 6.47 -3.05 36.11
CA PHE A 238 7.77 -3.10 36.77
C PHE A 238 8.38 -1.71 36.94
N LEU A 239 8.36 -0.88 35.90
CA LEU A 239 8.86 0.50 35.94
C LEU A 239 8.07 1.35 36.95
N ASN A 240 6.74 1.24 36.99
CA ASN A 240 5.92 2.00 37.94
C ASN A 240 6.20 1.63 39.40
N VAL A 241 6.46 0.34 39.68
CA VAL A 241 6.82 -0.10 41.05
C VAL A 241 8.24 0.30 41.42
N SER A 242 9.17 0.29 40.47
CA SER A 242 10.59 0.58 40.73
C SER A 242 10.90 2.09 40.80
N LEU A 243 9.99 2.94 40.32
CA LEU A 243 10.10 4.41 40.33
C LEU A 243 9.21 5.08 41.39
N ALA A 244 8.43 4.30 42.15
CA ALA A 244 7.64 4.75 43.30
C ALA A 244 8.43 4.56 44.61
#